data_AF-A0A8J4XQI8-F1
#
_entry.id   AF-A0A8J4XQI8-F1
#
_cell.length_a   1.000
_cell.length_b   1.000
_cell.length_c   1.000
_cell.angle_alpha   90.00
_cell.angle_beta   90.00
_cell.angle_gamma   90.00
#
_symmetry.space_group_name_H-M   'P 1'
#
loop_
_entity.id
_entity.type
_entity.pdbx_description
1 polymer ?
#
loop_
_entity_poly.entity_id
_entity_poly.type
_entity_poly.pdbx_seq_one_letter_code
_entity_poly.pdbx_strand_id
1 'polypeptide(L)'
;MAATHLTPSTLTCLLLASNVMSLASQLSVIYWKMTGPIHSPMIRHVFSVYLPERLRGRTFLMTYSTPCKRGKRRIKASRKRLKEGTGFYDTVKKLNLKTFGKIKQKVVKATNKEIVLRADRQLFATMILIAKTRNLDMQLVLCHPLGPLPWSLANVDGSMKKTNKVALAKHMEGLVEPADNVDKRSATIIDAMALIQKMHGENDTFEELSDRILAAALHAGQGSERIDVVFDTYTEESIKAAERVNRGSNEGISFSEIRPAHKIMNWRRLLACSQTKEKLVVFLAESWKHETNREKLGNRTLYITCGEKCLVLTRDRWKLVQALECSHEEADTRMFLHAKHAATHYKTIILVADDTDVLIISLHLSRTIDSQLFIRRGTKVRVRMIDVGKLAAVLGSGVCSALPGLHAWSGCDTVSALASQGKIKALKLVQANDLYLQAFTDLGSSWNVPTDVFNSIQAFTCQLYARNTKIVGANSLRYHMFCAKKGQIESGQLPPCEDSLMQHTLRANYQAAIWRRSLENLPDVPAPSAGHGWELDDGNSLKIRWMAGLPAPDVVLNLISCTCRRTCRPSDCSCILNGLKCTVVCKLQGCSNMVQDDAIVAQDANDSDGDSDD
;
A
#
# COMPACT_ATOMS: atom_id res chain seq x y z
N MET A 1 -72.59 -14.42 14.44
CA MET A 1 -73.08 -13.11 13.97
C MET A 1 -71.89 -12.17 13.81
N ALA A 2 -71.95 -11.39 12.73
CA ALA A 2 -71.02 -10.44 12.13
C ALA A 2 -70.00 -9.66 13.00
N ALA A 3 -68.83 -9.44 12.37
CA ALA A 3 -67.99 -8.23 12.27
C ALA A 3 -67.60 -7.46 13.55
N THR A 4 -66.31 -7.18 13.80
CA THR A 4 -65.60 -6.05 13.16
C THR A 4 -64.07 -6.08 13.37
N HIS A 5 -63.36 -5.41 12.47
CA HIS A 5 -61.93 -5.39 12.19
C HIS A 5 -61.01 -4.77 13.26
N LEU A 6 -59.89 -5.46 13.57
CA LEU A 6 -58.47 -5.06 13.44
C LEU A 6 -57.59 -5.94 14.34
N THR A 7 -56.47 -6.44 13.83
CA THR A 7 -55.64 -7.45 14.51
C THR A 7 -54.75 -6.83 15.63
N PRO A 8 -54.80 -7.38 16.86
CA PRO A 8 -54.00 -6.90 18.01
C PRO A 8 -52.48 -7.07 17.84
N SER A 9 -52.03 -7.96 16.95
CA SER A 9 -50.61 -8.18 16.64
C SER A 9 -49.92 -6.96 16.00
N THR A 10 -50.69 -6.05 15.42
CA THR A 10 -50.17 -4.97 14.58
C THR A 10 -50.07 -3.64 15.33
N LEU A 11 -50.92 -3.39 16.32
CA LEU A 11 -50.90 -2.14 17.11
C LEU A 11 -49.95 -2.22 18.32
N THR A 12 -49.78 -3.39 18.93
CA THR A 12 -48.90 -3.56 20.10
C THR A 12 -47.42 -3.66 19.71
N CYS A 13 -47.11 -4.18 18.51
CA CYS A 13 -45.76 -4.13 17.91
C CYS A 13 -45.30 -2.70 17.57
N LEU A 14 -46.23 -1.81 17.21
CA LEU A 14 -45.91 -0.42 16.86
C LEU A 14 -45.66 0.47 18.09
N LEU A 15 -46.25 0.15 19.25
CA LEU A 15 -46.00 0.86 20.51
C LEU A 15 -44.78 0.34 21.31
N LEU A 16 -44.45 -0.96 21.19
CA LEU A 16 -43.24 -1.55 21.82
C LEU A 16 -41.94 -1.21 21.05
N ALA A 17 -41.99 -1.11 19.71
CA ALA A 17 -40.84 -0.68 18.90
C ALA A 17 -40.47 0.81 19.11
N SER A 18 -41.43 1.64 19.54
CA SER A 18 -41.24 3.07 19.78
C SER A 18 -40.48 3.37 21.08
N ASN A 19 -40.71 2.60 22.15
CA ASN A 19 -40.09 2.83 23.46
C ASN A 19 -38.73 2.11 23.67
N VAL A 20 -38.49 0.97 23.01
CA VAL A 20 -37.18 0.26 23.06
C VAL A 20 -36.09 1.00 22.28
N MET A 21 -36.45 1.70 21.20
CA MET A 21 -35.51 2.50 20.41
C MET A 21 -35.15 3.84 21.09
N SER A 22 -35.94 4.31 22.06
CA SER A 22 -35.70 5.57 22.78
C SER A 22 -34.72 5.40 23.96
N LEU A 23 -34.78 4.29 24.71
CA LEU A 23 -33.91 4.06 25.90
C LEU A 23 -32.55 3.41 25.61
N ALA A 24 -32.41 2.64 24.52
CA ALA A 24 -31.08 2.19 24.06
C ALA A 24 -30.18 3.38 23.65
N SER A 25 -30.78 4.56 23.44
CA SER A 25 -30.08 5.79 23.09
C SER A 25 -29.31 6.46 24.24
N GLN A 26 -29.43 6.04 25.51
CA GLN A 26 -28.81 6.81 26.63
C GLN A 26 -27.75 6.08 27.47
N LEU A 27 -27.77 4.76 27.67
CA LEU A 27 -26.99 4.14 28.77
C LEU A 27 -25.73 3.35 28.41
N SER A 28 -25.49 3.01 27.16
CA SER A 28 -24.19 2.46 26.71
C SER A 28 -22.99 3.44 26.74
N VAL A 29 -23.29 4.73 26.85
CA VAL A 29 -22.37 5.84 26.56
C VAL A 29 -21.20 5.97 27.55
N ILE A 30 -21.12 5.17 28.63
CA ILE A 30 -20.19 5.39 29.75
C ILE A 30 -19.15 4.27 29.96
N TYR A 31 -19.40 3.03 29.51
CA TYR A 31 -18.52 1.87 29.77
C TYR A 31 -18.02 1.35 28.41
N TRP A 32 -16.79 1.53 27.92
CA TRP A 32 -15.52 1.19 28.56
C TRP A 32 -14.38 1.89 27.78
N LYS A 33 -14.00 3.09 28.23
CA LYS A 33 -12.63 3.60 28.00
C LYS A 33 -11.65 2.54 28.52
N MET A 34 -10.51 2.37 27.83
CA MET A 34 -9.26 1.77 28.36
C MET A 34 -9.22 0.23 28.51
N THR A 35 -8.28 -0.40 27.78
CA THR A 35 -7.47 -1.58 28.20
C THR A 35 -8.14 -2.89 28.68
N GLY A 36 -7.86 -4.02 28.00
CA GLY A 36 -7.72 -5.34 28.66
C GLY A 36 -8.67 -6.48 28.25
N PRO A 37 -8.38 -7.75 28.63
CA PRO A 37 -8.86 -8.97 27.95
C PRO A 37 -10.19 -9.55 28.46
N ILE A 38 -10.66 -10.55 27.71
CA ILE A 38 -11.97 -11.23 27.73
C ILE A 38 -12.21 -12.06 29.01
N HIS A 39 -13.43 -12.01 29.56
CA HIS A 39 -14.22 -13.19 30.00
C HIS A 39 -15.58 -12.77 30.61
N SER A 40 -16.71 -13.11 29.96
CA SER A 40 -18.01 -13.20 30.66
C SER A 40 -19.00 -14.10 29.88
N PRO A 41 -19.75 -15.03 30.53
CA PRO A 41 -20.64 -16.00 29.88
C PRO A 41 -21.94 -15.42 29.30
N MET A 42 -22.31 -14.18 29.64
CA MET A 42 -23.60 -13.59 29.24
C MET A 42 -23.73 -13.26 27.74
N ILE A 43 -22.62 -13.10 27.01
CA ILE A 43 -22.66 -12.78 25.58
C ILE A 43 -23.02 -14.02 24.73
N ARG A 44 -22.85 -15.24 25.26
CA ARG A 44 -23.20 -16.48 24.52
C ARG A 44 -24.71 -16.68 24.35
N HIS A 45 -25.54 -16.14 25.24
CA HIS A 45 -26.98 -16.37 25.19
C HIS A 45 -27.70 -15.46 24.19
N VAL A 46 -27.26 -14.20 24.05
CA VAL A 46 -27.87 -13.25 23.11
C VAL A 46 -27.56 -13.58 21.65
N PHE A 47 -26.39 -14.17 21.37
CA PHE A 47 -26.03 -14.62 20.02
C PHE A 47 -26.71 -15.94 19.59
N SER A 48 -27.35 -16.65 20.52
CA SER A 48 -27.99 -17.96 20.25
C SER A 48 -29.40 -17.85 19.66
N VAL A 49 -30.09 -16.72 19.84
CA VAL A 49 -31.54 -16.63 19.61
C VAL A 49 -31.91 -15.97 18.27
N TYR A 50 -30.97 -15.27 17.61
CA TYR A 50 -31.28 -14.42 16.45
C TYR A 50 -30.49 -14.74 15.15
N LEU A 51 -29.87 -15.90 15.02
CA LEU A 51 -29.16 -16.32 13.80
C LEU A 51 -29.67 -17.67 13.27
N PRO A 52 -30.08 -17.77 11.98
CA PRO A 52 -30.46 -19.04 11.37
C PRO A 52 -29.31 -20.06 11.38
N GLU A 53 -29.63 -21.34 11.58
CA GLU A 53 -28.70 -22.43 11.92
C GLU A 53 -27.58 -22.74 10.91
N ARG A 54 -27.64 -22.23 9.66
CA ARG A 54 -26.63 -22.52 8.63
C ARG A 54 -25.29 -21.74 8.75
N LEU A 55 -25.10 -20.95 9.81
CA LEU A 55 -23.87 -20.19 10.03
C LEU A 55 -23.06 -20.62 11.25
N ARG A 56 -23.44 -21.72 11.93
CA ARG A 56 -22.66 -22.30 13.03
C ARG A 56 -21.55 -23.20 12.49
N GLY A 57 -20.49 -22.57 11.97
CA GLY A 57 -19.24 -23.29 11.65
C GLY A 57 -18.45 -22.69 10.52
N ARG A 58 -17.86 -21.49 10.72
CA ARG A 58 -16.63 -21.05 10.06
C ARG A 58 -16.16 -19.70 10.62
N THR A 59 -14.91 -19.68 11.02
CA THR A 59 -14.12 -18.56 11.55
C THR A 59 -14.24 -17.32 10.64
N PHE A 60 -15.06 -16.34 11.03
CA PHE A 60 -15.22 -15.08 10.31
C PHE A 60 -14.25 -14.03 10.86
N LEU A 61 -12.99 -14.09 10.44
CA LEU A 61 -12.02 -13.04 10.70
C LEU A 61 -11.21 -12.78 9.44
N MET A 62 -11.38 -11.55 8.91
CA MET A 62 -10.72 -10.89 7.78
C MET A 62 -11.61 -10.69 6.55
N THR A 63 -12.29 -9.53 6.50
CA THR A 63 -12.35 -8.59 5.36
C THR A 63 -13.41 -7.50 5.62
N TYR A 64 -13.10 -6.49 6.44
CA TYR A 64 -14.03 -5.36 6.67
C TYR A 64 -13.33 -4.00 6.76
N SER A 65 -12.70 -3.55 5.67
CA SER A 65 -12.17 -2.16 5.59
C SER A 65 -13.18 -1.18 4.97
N THR A 66 -14.02 -1.63 4.03
CA THR A 66 -15.01 -0.80 3.33
C THR A 66 -16.32 -0.57 4.11
N PRO A 67 -16.88 -1.57 4.83
CA PRO A 67 -18.13 -1.34 5.58
C PRO A 67 -17.91 -0.48 6.83
N CYS A 68 -16.72 -0.51 7.44
CA CYS A 68 -16.38 0.30 8.61
C CYS A 68 -16.38 1.82 8.31
N LYS A 69 -15.90 2.23 7.12
CA LYS A 69 -15.93 3.65 6.70
C LYS A 69 -17.36 4.13 6.35
N ARG A 70 -18.19 3.26 5.75
CA ARG A 70 -19.61 3.54 5.48
C ARG A 70 -20.43 3.68 6.77
N GLY A 71 -20.22 2.78 7.74
CA GLY A 71 -20.86 2.82 9.05
C GLY A 71 -20.50 4.09 9.82
N LYS A 72 -19.21 4.45 9.89
CA LYS A 72 -18.73 5.67 10.56
C LYS A 72 -19.27 6.96 9.93
N ARG A 73 -19.39 7.04 8.59
CA ARG A 73 -19.95 8.21 7.90
C ARG A 73 -21.47 8.32 8.05
N ARG A 74 -22.22 7.20 8.04
CA ARG A 74 -23.67 7.20 8.36
C ARG A 74 -23.92 7.65 9.80
N ILE A 75 -23.17 7.11 10.77
CA ILE A 75 -23.29 7.51 12.18
C ILE A 75 -22.96 9.01 12.38
N LYS A 76 -21.94 9.53 11.68
CA LYS A 76 -21.59 10.96 11.75
C LYS A 76 -22.65 11.87 11.13
N ALA A 77 -23.30 11.45 10.04
CA ALA A 77 -24.42 12.16 9.43
C ALA A 77 -25.68 12.13 10.32
N SER A 78 -25.97 10.99 10.94
CA SER A 78 -27.07 10.85 11.92
C SER A 78 -26.84 11.72 13.16
N ARG A 79 -25.61 11.76 13.70
CA ARG A 79 -25.23 12.63 14.83
C ARG A 79 -25.30 14.12 14.52
N LYS A 80 -25.05 14.53 13.28
CA LYS A 80 -25.13 15.93 12.86
C LYS A 80 -26.60 16.40 12.80
N ARG A 81 -27.50 15.56 12.29
CA ARG A 81 -28.95 15.84 12.27
C ARG A 81 -29.59 15.90 13.66
N LEU A 82 -29.18 15.03 14.57
CA LEU A 82 -29.64 15.05 15.98
C LEU A 82 -29.20 16.31 16.75
N LYS A 83 -28.26 17.10 16.23
CA LYS A 83 -27.73 18.31 16.87
C LYS A 83 -28.15 19.63 16.20
N GLU A 84 -28.66 19.59 14.96
CA GLU A 84 -28.90 20.80 14.14
C GLU A 84 -30.40 21.05 13.82
N GLY A 85 -31.35 20.47 14.57
CA GLY A 85 -32.76 20.90 14.53
C GLY A 85 -33.51 20.73 13.21
N THR A 86 -33.01 19.94 12.26
CA THR A 86 -33.73 19.62 11.00
C THR A 86 -34.87 18.65 11.26
N GLY A 87 -36.05 18.90 10.69
CA GLY A 87 -37.27 18.11 10.90
C GLY A 87 -37.13 16.66 10.42
N PHE A 88 -37.79 15.72 11.09
CA PHE A 88 -37.74 14.28 10.77
C PHE A 88 -38.11 13.96 9.31
N TYR A 89 -38.97 14.80 8.72
CA TYR A 89 -39.49 14.66 7.35
C TYR A 89 -38.66 15.39 6.28
N ASP A 90 -37.55 16.05 6.64
CA ASP A 90 -36.72 16.76 5.68
C ASP A 90 -36.02 15.81 4.70
N THR A 91 -36.08 16.15 3.41
CA THR A 91 -35.51 15.37 2.31
C THR A 91 -34.01 15.11 2.52
N VAL A 92 -33.64 13.82 2.56
CA VAL A 92 -32.23 13.42 2.67
C VAL A 92 -31.52 13.69 1.35
N LYS A 93 -30.60 14.67 1.34
CA LYS A 93 -29.70 14.86 0.18
C LYS A 93 -28.97 13.55 -0.10
N LYS A 94 -29.14 13.02 -1.32
CA LYS A 94 -28.51 11.78 -1.79
C LYS A 94 -26.99 11.91 -1.59
N LEU A 95 -26.46 11.16 -0.63
CA LEU A 95 -25.01 11.10 -0.44
C LEU A 95 -24.40 10.49 -1.71
N ASN A 96 -23.62 11.26 -2.45
CA ASN A 96 -22.82 10.80 -3.60
C ASN A 96 -21.66 9.89 -3.12
N LEU A 97 -22.01 8.78 -2.49
CA LEU A 97 -21.07 7.74 -2.11
C LEU A 97 -20.62 7.05 -3.40
N LYS A 98 -19.31 6.79 -3.53
CA LYS A 98 -18.80 5.92 -4.60
C LYS A 98 -19.50 4.55 -4.48
N THR A 99 -20.33 4.22 -5.47
CA THR A 99 -21.06 2.94 -5.57
C THR A 99 -20.17 1.88 -6.23
N PHE A 100 -20.58 0.60 -6.21
CA PHE A 100 -19.90 -0.47 -6.96
C PHE A 100 -19.83 -0.18 -8.48
N GLY A 101 -20.63 0.74 -9.01
CA GLY A 101 -20.50 1.24 -10.38
C GLY A 101 -19.21 2.04 -10.66
N LYS A 102 -18.45 2.42 -9.61
CA LYS A 102 -17.13 3.08 -9.73
C LYS A 102 -15.94 2.11 -9.55
N ILE A 103 -16.16 0.80 -9.64
CA ILE A 103 -15.07 -0.19 -9.73
C ILE A 103 -14.21 0.15 -10.95
N LYS A 104 -12.88 0.12 -10.83
CA LYS A 104 -11.99 0.41 -11.96
C LYS A 104 -12.30 -0.53 -13.12
N GLN A 105 -12.44 0.07 -14.30
CA GLN A 105 -12.72 -0.62 -15.55
C GLN A 105 -11.48 -0.48 -16.41
N LYS A 106 -11.05 -1.57 -17.07
CA LYS A 106 -10.02 -1.50 -18.10
C LYS A 106 -10.70 -1.70 -19.43
N VAL A 107 -10.59 -0.71 -20.31
CA VAL A 107 -10.95 -0.87 -21.72
C VAL A 107 -9.81 -1.61 -22.39
N VAL A 108 -10.12 -2.70 -23.08
CA VAL A 108 -9.17 -3.53 -23.81
C VAL A 108 -9.61 -3.56 -25.26
N LYS A 109 -8.70 -3.28 -26.18
CA LYS A 109 -8.92 -3.47 -27.62
C LYS A 109 -8.55 -4.91 -27.96
N ALA A 110 -9.55 -5.72 -28.30
CA ALA A 110 -9.33 -7.06 -28.82
C ALA A 110 -9.89 -7.10 -30.25
N THR A 111 -8.99 -7.30 -31.23
CA THR A 111 -9.22 -7.74 -32.63
C THR A 111 -10.45 -7.17 -33.39
N ASN A 112 -10.96 -5.98 -33.02
CA ASN A 112 -12.01 -5.12 -33.62
C ASN A 112 -13.12 -4.64 -32.65
N LYS A 113 -13.04 -4.88 -31.33
CA LYS A 113 -13.98 -4.32 -30.35
C LYS A 113 -13.29 -3.82 -29.08
N GLU A 114 -13.82 -2.75 -28.51
CA GLU A 114 -13.47 -2.29 -27.17
C GLU A 114 -14.29 -3.05 -26.13
N ILE A 115 -13.60 -3.78 -25.26
CA ILE A 115 -14.21 -4.55 -24.17
C ILE A 115 -13.87 -3.89 -22.85
N VAL A 116 -14.90 -3.56 -22.09
CA VAL A 116 -14.77 -2.99 -20.75
C VAL A 116 -14.75 -4.10 -19.71
N LEU A 117 -13.58 -4.45 -19.22
CA LEU A 117 -13.43 -5.41 -18.13
C LEU A 117 -13.59 -4.71 -16.78
N ARG A 118 -14.56 -5.18 -15.99
CA ARG A 118 -14.74 -4.73 -14.61
C ARG A 118 -13.91 -5.58 -13.66
N ALA A 119 -13.27 -4.94 -12.69
CA ALA A 119 -12.47 -5.62 -11.69
C ALA A 119 -13.38 -6.37 -10.68
N ASP A 120 -13.90 -7.53 -11.09
CA ASP A 120 -14.76 -8.41 -10.31
C ASP A 120 -13.97 -9.65 -9.85
N ARG A 121 -14.19 -10.07 -8.60
CA ARG A 121 -13.59 -11.29 -8.04
C ARG A 121 -14.07 -12.54 -8.75
N GLN A 122 -15.28 -12.53 -9.30
CA GLN A 122 -15.81 -13.67 -10.07
C GLN A 122 -15.23 -13.75 -11.49
N LEU A 123 -14.68 -12.65 -12.02
CA LEU A 123 -14.21 -12.59 -13.41
C LEU A 123 -13.13 -13.65 -13.71
N PHE A 124 -12.23 -13.89 -12.76
CA PHE A 124 -11.22 -14.94 -12.88
C PHE A 124 -11.87 -16.31 -13.08
N ALA A 125 -12.81 -16.69 -12.22
CA ALA A 125 -13.51 -17.97 -12.32
C ALA A 125 -14.32 -18.08 -13.62
N THR A 126 -14.96 -16.99 -14.04
CA THR A 126 -15.68 -16.90 -15.31
C THR A 126 -14.77 -17.14 -16.51
N MET A 127 -13.58 -16.51 -16.54
CA MET A 127 -12.61 -16.69 -17.62
C MET A 127 -12.04 -18.11 -17.67
N ILE A 128 -11.77 -18.72 -16.51
CA ILE A 128 -11.35 -20.13 -16.41
C ILE A 128 -12.45 -21.06 -16.94
N LEU A 129 -13.71 -20.79 -16.59
CA LEU A 129 -14.85 -21.60 -17.05
C LEU A 129 -15.03 -21.50 -18.57
N ILE A 130 -14.90 -20.31 -19.14
CA ILE A 130 -14.94 -20.10 -20.59
C ILE A 130 -13.81 -20.87 -21.27
N ALA A 131 -12.58 -20.76 -20.74
CA ALA A 131 -11.43 -21.47 -21.29
C ALA A 131 -11.63 -22.99 -21.28
N LYS A 132 -12.10 -23.55 -20.17
CA LYS A 132 -12.44 -24.98 -20.06
C LYS A 132 -13.53 -25.40 -21.04
N THR A 133 -14.64 -24.67 -21.11
CA THR A 133 -15.76 -24.99 -22.01
C THR A 133 -15.34 -24.98 -23.48
N ARG A 134 -14.35 -24.16 -23.83
CA ARG A 134 -13.81 -24.02 -25.19
C ARG A 134 -12.59 -24.88 -25.45
N ASN A 135 -12.23 -25.76 -24.52
CA ASN A 135 -11.08 -26.63 -24.61
C ASN A 135 -9.77 -25.87 -24.95
N LEU A 136 -9.62 -24.65 -24.39
CA LEU A 136 -8.40 -23.87 -24.56
C LEU A 136 -7.26 -24.47 -23.73
N ASP A 137 -6.03 -24.32 -24.22
CA ASP A 137 -4.86 -24.69 -23.44
C ASP A 137 -4.76 -23.86 -22.16
N MET A 138 -4.98 -24.51 -21.02
CA MET A 138 -4.94 -23.88 -19.71
C MET A 138 -3.56 -23.36 -19.33
N GLN A 139 -2.48 -23.90 -19.90
CA GLN A 139 -1.13 -23.41 -19.70
C GLN A 139 -0.97 -22.02 -20.34
N LEU A 140 -1.43 -21.86 -21.59
CA LEU A 140 -1.46 -20.56 -22.28
C LEU A 140 -2.41 -19.57 -21.59
N VAL A 141 -3.59 -20.03 -21.16
CA VAL A 141 -4.58 -19.17 -20.46
C VAL A 141 -3.98 -18.60 -19.16
N LEU A 142 -3.24 -19.39 -18.39
CA LEU A 142 -2.65 -18.97 -17.12
C LEU A 142 -1.37 -18.12 -17.26
N CYS A 143 -0.83 -17.95 -18.48
CA CYS A 143 0.16 -16.91 -18.77
C CYS A 143 -0.42 -15.48 -18.64
N HIS A 144 -1.74 -15.35 -18.57
CA HIS A 144 -2.43 -14.08 -18.37
C HIS A 144 -2.89 -13.89 -16.90
N PRO A 145 -3.11 -12.64 -16.45
CA PRO A 145 -3.64 -12.37 -15.12
C PRO A 145 -5.12 -12.78 -14.96
N LEU A 146 -5.85 -12.93 -16.07
CA LEU A 146 -7.27 -13.26 -16.16
C LEU A 146 -8.15 -12.24 -15.44
N GLY A 147 -7.94 -10.98 -15.80
CA GLY A 147 -8.68 -9.84 -15.27
C GLY A 147 -8.00 -8.51 -15.58
N PRO A 148 -8.69 -7.38 -15.38
CA PRO A 148 -8.16 -6.05 -15.69
C PRO A 148 -6.97 -5.66 -14.80
N LEU A 149 -6.79 -6.36 -13.68
CA LEU A 149 -5.75 -6.13 -12.69
C LEU A 149 -5.12 -7.47 -12.26
N PRO A 150 -3.80 -7.52 -12.04
CA PRO A 150 -3.15 -8.69 -11.46
C PRO A 150 -3.48 -8.77 -9.97
N TRP A 151 -4.36 -9.69 -9.59
CA TRP A 151 -4.88 -9.80 -8.22
C TRP A 151 -3.83 -10.17 -7.16
N SER A 152 -2.68 -10.66 -7.58
CA SER A 152 -1.50 -10.87 -6.75
C SER A 152 -0.80 -9.57 -6.35
N LEU A 153 -1.02 -8.47 -7.08
CA LEU A 153 -0.37 -7.17 -6.86
C LEU A 153 -1.36 -6.03 -6.59
N ALA A 154 -2.59 -6.12 -7.07
CA ALA A 154 -3.56 -5.02 -6.99
C ALA A 154 -4.76 -5.37 -6.09
N ASN A 155 -5.37 -4.33 -5.51
CA ASN A 155 -6.68 -4.40 -4.88
C ASN A 155 -7.79 -4.18 -5.93
N VAL A 156 -9.05 -4.44 -5.54
CA VAL A 156 -10.24 -4.31 -6.42
C VAL A 156 -10.44 -2.89 -6.95
N ASP A 157 -10.00 -1.88 -6.21
CA ASP A 157 -9.99 -0.47 -6.64
C ASP A 157 -8.77 -0.09 -7.48
N GLY A 158 -7.90 -1.05 -7.80
CA GLY A 158 -6.63 -0.87 -8.49
C GLY A 158 -5.60 -0.05 -7.73
N SER A 159 -5.73 0.05 -6.40
CA SER A 159 -4.65 0.47 -5.52
C SER A 159 -3.64 -0.67 -5.32
N MET A 160 -2.40 -0.31 -5.01
CA MET A 160 -1.37 -1.28 -4.65
C MET A 160 -1.74 -2.02 -3.36
N LYS A 161 -1.37 -3.30 -3.29
CA LYS A 161 -1.34 -4.01 -2.02
C LYS A 161 -0.26 -3.37 -1.14
N LYS A 162 -0.58 -3.20 0.14
CA LYS A 162 0.34 -2.67 1.13
C LYS A 162 0.81 -3.79 2.04
N THR A 163 2.02 -3.64 2.56
CA THR A 163 2.65 -4.57 3.50
C THR A 163 3.04 -3.83 4.77
N ASN A 164 3.19 -4.57 5.87
CA ASN A 164 3.64 -4.01 7.13
C ASN A 164 5.16 -3.79 7.10
N LYS A 165 5.60 -2.63 6.56
CA LYS A 165 7.02 -2.25 6.53
C LYS A 165 7.67 -2.31 7.92
N VAL A 166 6.93 -1.87 8.94
CA VAL A 166 7.40 -1.81 10.33
C VAL A 166 7.76 -3.19 10.88
N ALA A 167 7.15 -4.27 10.37
CA ALA A 167 7.53 -5.62 10.77
C ALA A 167 8.97 -5.98 10.36
N LEU A 168 9.44 -5.50 9.19
CA LEU A 168 10.82 -5.72 8.75
C LEU A 168 11.80 -4.94 9.64
N ALA A 169 11.53 -3.66 9.86
CA ALA A 169 12.30 -2.82 10.77
C ALA A 169 12.43 -3.42 12.17
N LYS A 170 11.30 -3.84 12.78
CA LYS A 170 11.30 -4.47 14.11
C LYS A 170 12.09 -5.77 14.14
N HIS A 171 12.03 -6.57 13.08
CA HIS A 171 12.78 -7.82 13.00
C HIS A 171 14.29 -7.55 13.00
N MET A 172 14.75 -6.56 12.23
CA MET A 172 16.17 -6.16 12.17
C MET A 172 16.62 -5.48 13.46
N GLU A 173 15.84 -4.54 14.00
CA GLU A 173 16.13 -3.87 15.27
C GLU A 173 16.29 -4.88 16.41
N GLY A 174 15.54 -5.98 16.40
CA GLY A 174 15.67 -7.04 17.41
C GLY A 174 16.92 -7.91 17.30
N LEU A 175 17.80 -7.68 16.32
CA LEU A 175 19.07 -8.39 16.18
C LEU A 175 20.21 -7.75 16.97
N VAL A 176 20.01 -6.53 17.49
CA VAL A 176 21.01 -5.78 18.25
C VAL A 176 20.35 -5.11 19.45
N GLU A 177 21.12 -4.97 20.53
CA GLU A 177 20.68 -4.14 21.65
C GLU A 177 20.77 -2.65 21.30
N PRO A 178 19.83 -1.81 21.78
CA PRO A 178 19.92 -0.37 21.63
C PRO A 178 21.23 0.18 22.20
N ALA A 179 21.77 1.23 21.57
CA ALA A 179 22.95 1.91 22.06
C ALA A 179 22.58 2.85 23.23
N ASP A 180 23.29 2.70 24.35
CA ASP A 180 23.08 3.52 25.55
C ASP A 180 23.87 4.84 25.52
N ASN A 181 25.05 4.84 24.89
CA ASN A 181 25.94 5.99 24.82
C ASN A 181 26.32 6.28 23.37
N VAL A 182 26.16 7.55 22.98
CA VAL A 182 26.60 8.11 21.71
C VAL A 182 27.56 9.26 22.02
N ASP A 183 28.64 9.39 21.26
CA ASP A 183 29.62 10.47 21.45
C ASP A 183 28.92 11.85 21.42
N LYS A 184 29.35 12.75 22.31
CA LYS A 184 28.82 14.11 22.43
C LYS A 184 29.21 15.00 21.26
N ARG A 185 30.23 14.63 20.47
CA ARG A 185 30.63 15.38 19.27
C ARG A 185 30.00 14.78 18.02
N SER A 186 28.67 14.83 17.95
CA SER A 186 27.89 14.28 16.84
C SER A 186 27.24 15.35 15.96
N ALA A 187 26.86 14.93 14.75
CA ALA A 187 25.88 15.64 13.91
C ALA A 187 24.54 14.91 13.96
N THR A 188 23.43 15.64 14.05
CA THR A 188 22.07 15.07 14.00
C THR A 188 21.34 15.51 12.75
N ILE A 189 20.80 14.56 12.01
CA ILE A 189 20.06 14.80 10.77
C ILE A 189 18.63 14.31 10.97
N ILE A 190 17.66 15.18 10.72
CA ILE A 190 16.27 15.02 11.13
C ILE A 190 15.38 14.99 9.89
N ASP A 191 14.53 13.97 9.80
CA ASP A 191 13.36 14.00 8.94
C ASP A 191 12.36 15.04 9.51
N ALA A 192 12.37 16.21 8.90
CA ALA A 192 11.63 17.37 9.37
C ALA A 192 10.12 17.13 9.29
N MET A 193 9.65 16.47 8.24
CA MET A 193 8.22 16.25 8.03
C MET A 193 7.68 15.20 9.01
N ALA A 194 8.47 14.18 9.37
CA ALA A 194 8.13 13.27 10.45
C ALA A 194 8.10 13.95 11.83
N LEU A 195 9.00 14.91 12.08
CA LEU A 195 8.97 15.73 13.30
C LEU A 195 7.69 16.57 13.37
N ILE A 196 7.38 17.29 12.29
CA ILE A 196 6.22 18.19 12.21
C ILE A 196 4.91 17.41 12.33
N GLN A 197 4.78 16.25 11.67
CA GLN A 197 3.56 15.44 11.75
C GLN A 197 3.21 14.95 13.16
N LYS A 198 4.19 14.88 14.07
CA LYS A 198 3.99 14.50 15.48
C LYS A 198 3.49 15.65 16.35
N MET A 199 3.56 16.89 15.85
CA MET A 199 3.15 18.08 16.58
C MET A 199 1.63 18.32 16.46
N HIS A 200 1.12 19.19 17.34
CA HIS A 200 -0.23 19.74 17.28
C HIS A 200 -0.12 21.24 17.00
N GLY A 201 -0.55 21.66 15.81
CA GLY A 201 -0.52 23.06 15.38
C GLY A 201 -1.86 23.78 15.46
N GLU A 202 -2.91 23.16 15.99
CA GLU A 202 -4.23 23.81 16.04
C GLU A 202 -4.24 25.02 16.99
N ASN A 203 -4.76 26.14 16.48
CA ASN A 203 -4.88 27.46 17.13
C ASN A 203 -3.61 28.30 17.25
N ASP A 204 -2.45 27.72 16.93
CA ASP A 204 -1.20 28.47 16.82
C ASP A 204 -1.22 29.43 15.62
N THR A 205 -0.47 30.51 15.75
CA THR A 205 0.00 31.28 14.60
C THR A 205 1.14 30.55 13.89
N PHE A 206 1.43 30.89 12.63
CA PHE A 206 2.58 30.28 11.95
C PHE A 206 3.91 30.70 12.60
N GLU A 207 3.98 31.88 13.20
CA GLU A 207 5.15 32.32 13.98
C GLU A 207 5.37 31.43 15.21
N GLU A 208 4.34 31.23 16.03
CA GLU A 208 4.38 30.32 17.19
C GLU A 208 4.74 28.89 16.77
N LEU A 209 4.18 28.42 15.65
CA LEU A 209 4.51 27.13 15.10
C LEU A 209 5.99 27.05 14.68
N SER A 210 6.51 28.07 14.00
CA SER A 210 7.91 28.14 13.57
C SER A 210 8.86 27.99 14.75
N ASP A 211 8.58 28.73 15.82
CA ASP A 211 9.34 28.70 17.07
C ASP A 211 9.31 27.32 17.72
N ARG A 212 8.14 26.68 17.77
CA ARG A 212 8.02 25.33 18.33
C ARG A 212 8.73 24.28 17.47
N ILE A 213 8.70 24.40 16.14
CA ILE A 213 9.41 23.47 15.25
C ILE A 213 10.93 23.63 15.44
N LEU A 214 11.42 24.87 15.52
CA LEU A 214 12.84 25.14 15.79
C LEU A 214 13.26 24.55 17.14
N ALA A 215 12.50 24.81 18.20
CA ALA A 215 12.75 24.25 19.53
C ALA A 215 12.74 22.72 19.51
N ALA A 216 11.80 22.10 18.79
CA ALA A 216 11.73 20.64 18.65
C ALA A 216 12.95 20.07 17.90
N ALA A 217 13.44 20.75 16.86
CA ALA A 217 14.65 20.36 16.13
C ALA A 217 15.90 20.48 17.01
N LEU A 218 16.04 21.58 17.74
CA LEU A 218 17.14 21.81 18.68
C LEU A 218 17.14 20.80 19.83
N HIS A 219 15.96 20.41 20.32
CA HIS A 219 15.82 19.35 21.33
C HIS A 219 16.16 17.97 20.77
N ALA A 220 15.72 17.68 19.54
CA ALA A 220 16.04 16.44 18.85
C ALA A 220 17.54 16.26 18.61
N GLY A 221 18.29 17.36 18.45
CA GLY A 221 19.75 17.39 18.32
C GLY A 221 20.46 17.92 19.57
N GLN A 222 19.88 17.80 20.77
CA GLN A 222 20.43 18.44 22.00
C GLN A 222 21.89 18.09 22.31
N GLY A 223 22.36 16.92 21.88
CA GLY A 223 23.74 16.46 22.08
C GLY A 223 24.66 16.71 20.88
N SER A 224 24.24 17.48 19.88
CA SER A 224 24.98 17.66 18.63
C SER A 224 25.37 19.11 18.38
N GLU A 225 26.59 19.30 17.86
CA GLU A 225 27.08 20.62 17.43
C GLU A 225 26.43 21.06 16.11
N ARG A 226 26.14 20.08 15.23
CA ARG A 226 25.49 20.26 13.94
C ARG A 226 24.12 19.59 13.92
N ILE A 227 23.11 20.32 13.48
CA ILE A 227 21.74 19.84 13.34
C ILE A 227 21.26 20.13 11.92
N ASP A 228 20.79 19.11 11.20
CA ASP A 228 20.29 19.23 9.83
C ASP A 228 18.80 18.90 9.84
N VAL A 229 17.97 19.85 9.40
CA VAL A 229 16.51 19.72 9.27
C VAL A 229 16.20 19.54 7.78
N VAL A 230 15.90 18.29 7.41
CA VAL A 230 15.76 17.87 6.01
C VAL A 230 14.29 17.68 5.66
N PHE A 231 13.85 18.34 4.59
CA PHE A 231 12.49 18.36 4.08
C PHE A 231 12.39 17.67 2.72
N ASP A 232 11.20 17.16 2.42
CA ASP A 232 10.82 16.77 1.06
C ASP A 232 10.73 18.00 0.14
N THR A 233 11.01 17.77 -1.14
CA THR A 233 10.68 18.65 -2.26
C THR A 233 9.39 18.16 -2.91
N TYR A 234 8.50 19.08 -3.32
CA TYR A 234 7.19 18.72 -3.85
C TYR A 234 7.14 18.98 -5.36
N THR A 235 7.37 17.95 -6.17
CA THR A 235 7.23 18.01 -7.63
C THR A 235 5.90 17.39 -8.07
N GLU A 236 5.29 17.91 -9.15
CA GLU A 236 3.99 17.43 -9.64
C GLU A 236 4.09 16.17 -10.51
N GLU A 237 5.16 16.05 -11.29
CA GLU A 237 5.36 14.96 -12.26
C GLU A 237 6.26 13.83 -11.71
N SER A 238 5.89 13.25 -10.56
CA SER A 238 6.69 12.19 -9.93
C SER A 238 5.89 10.98 -9.45
N ILE A 239 6.57 9.83 -9.25
CA ILE A 239 5.96 8.63 -8.65
C ILE A 239 5.42 8.91 -7.24
N LYS A 240 6.00 9.87 -6.52
CA LYS A 240 5.58 10.25 -5.17
C LYS A 240 4.40 11.22 -5.22
N ALA A 241 4.33 12.13 -6.17
CA ALA A 241 3.15 12.94 -6.44
C ALA A 241 1.91 12.04 -6.64
N ALA A 242 2.03 11.04 -7.53
CA ALA A 242 0.96 10.08 -7.78
C ALA A 242 0.54 9.30 -6.52
N GLU A 243 1.50 8.88 -5.69
CA GLU A 243 1.21 8.19 -4.42
C GLU A 243 0.56 9.12 -3.39
N ARG A 244 0.96 10.40 -3.29
CA ARG A 244 0.34 11.40 -2.41
C ARG A 244 -1.13 11.64 -2.80
N VAL A 245 -1.42 11.74 -4.11
CA VAL A 245 -2.81 11.83 -4.60
C VAL A 245 -3.62 10.60 -4.18
N ASN A 246 -3.06 9.39 -4.31
CA ASN A 246 -3.72 8.15 -3.86
C ASN A 246 -4.00 8.12 -2.34
N ARG A 247 -3.21 8.83 -1.53
CA ARG A 247 -3.42 9.00 -0.08
C ARG A 247 -4.47 10.05 0.28
N GLY A 248 -4.97 10.80 -0.71
CA GLY A 248 -6.00 11.83 -0.52
C GLY A 248 -5.44 13.23 -0.26
N SER A 249 -4.21 13.51 -0.69
CA SER A 249 -3.56 14.82 -0.49
C SER A 249 -4.30 16.01 -1.13
N ASN A 250 -5.19 15.77 -2.11
CA ASN A 250 -5.93 16.84 -2.81
C ASN A 250 -7.18 17.36 -2.03
N GLU A 251 -7.49 16.84 -0.84
CA GLU A 251 -8.62 17.32 0.00
C GLU A 251 -8.18 18.35 1.08
N GLY A 252 -6.92 18.77 1.06
CA GLY A 252 -6.31 19.71 2.00
C GLY A 252 -6.80 21.15 1.87
N ILE A 253 -6.36 22.03 2.77
CA ILE A 253 -6.56 23.49 2.64
C ILE A 253 -5.32 24.04 1.94
N SER A 254 -5.51 24.77 0.84
CA SER A 254 -4.44 25.52 0.19
C SER A 254 -4.49 26.97 0.66
N PHE A 255 -3.34 27.51 1.03
CA PHE A 255 -3.16 28.93 1.31
C PHE A 255 -2.54 29.60 0.08
N SER A 256 -3.00 30.79 -0.30
CA SER A 256 -2.30 31.61 -1.30
C SER A 256 -0.93 32.03 -0.77
N GLU A 257 -0.86 32.42 0.50
CA GLU A 257 0.36 32.84 1.20
C GLU A 257 0.29 32.46 2.70
N ILE A 258 1.42 32.09 3.29
CA ILE A 258 1.55 31.88 4.74
C ILE A 258 2.18 33.14 5.34
N ARG A 259 1.48 33.76 6.31
CA ARG A 259 1.96 34.95 7.03
C ARG A 259 2.11 34.64 8.51
N PRO A 260 3.02 35.31 9.24
CA PRO A 260 3.30 35.04 10.65
C PRO A 260 2.03 34.98 11.53
N ALA A 261 1.16 35.98 11.42
CA ALA A 261 -0.05 36.11 12.23
C ALA A 261 -1.23 35.19 11.82
N HIS A 262 -1.12 34.43 10.72
CA HIS A 262 -2.22 33.55 10.29
C HIS A 262 -2.40 32.40 11.30
N LYS A 263 -3.63 32.19 11.76
CA LYS A 263 -3.96 31.08 12.68
C LYS A 263 -4.25 29.77 11.94
N ILE A 264 -3.77 28.68 12.51
CA ILE A 264 -3.94 27.34 11.97
C ILE A 264 -5.20 26.72 12.57
N MET A 265 -6.27 26.71 11.77
CA MET A 265 -7.56 26.16 12.21
C MET A 265 -7.65 24.63 12.10
N ASN A 266 -6.92 24.03 11.15
CA ASN A 266 -7.01 22.59 10.89
C ASN A 266 -5.66 22.02 10.46
N TRP A 267 -4.88 21.58 11.45
CA TRP A 267 -3.54 21.04 11.27
C TRP A 267 -3.49 19.87 10.28
N ARG A 268 -4.42 18.93 10.41
CA ARG A 268 -4.46 17.73 9.56
C ARG A 268 -4.73 18.05 8.09
N ARG A 269 -5.60 19.03 7.81
CA ARG A 269 -5.90 19.42 6.42
C ARG A 269 -4.78 20.26 5.81
N LEU A 270 -4.07 21.04 6.63
CA LEU A 270 -2.87 21.77 6.21
C LEU A 270 -1.79 20.79 5.74
N LEU A 271 -1.47 19.79 6.56
CA LEU A 271 -0.49 18.76 6.23
C LEU A 271 -0.98 17.70 5.21
N ALA A 272 -2.21 17.81 4.71
CA ALA A 272 -2.66 16.96 3.61
C ALA A 272 -2.21 17.52 2.24
N CYS A 273 -2.09 18.85 2.11
CA CYS A 273 -1.83 19.54 0.85
C CYS A 273 -0.33 19.73 0.59
N SER A 274 0.19 19.20 -0.53
CA SER A 274 1.60 19.34 -0.91
C SER A 274 2.05 20.79 -1.07
N GLN A 275 1.25 21.61 -1.78
CA GLN A 275 1.54 23.04 -2.00
C GLN A 275 1.65 23.82 -0.69
N THR A 276 0.85 23.45 0.31
CA THR A 276 0.90 24.10 1.63
C THR A 276 2.11 23.66 2.44
N LYS A 277 2.53 22.40 2.32
CA LYS A 277 3.77 21.96 2.94
C LYS A 277 4.97 22.69 2.35
N GLU A 278 5.03 22.83 1.04
CA GLU A 278 6.11 23.56 0.37
C GLU A 278 6.20 25.01 0.87
N LYS A 279 5.06 25.73 0.90
CA LYS A 279 4.99 27.09 1.45
C LYS A 279 5.38 27.14 2.93
N LEU A 280 5.05 26.12 3.71
CA LEU A 280 5.47 26.02 5.10
C LEU A 280 6.99 25.88 5.21
N VAL A 281 7.64 25.06 4.37
CA VAL A 281 9.10 24.94 4.36
C VAL A 281 9.78 26.28 4.04
N VAL A 282 9.28 26.99 3.01
CA VAL A 282 9.78 28.33 2.66
C VAL A 282 9.62 29.29 3.83
N PHE A 283 8.44 29.34 4.45
CA PHE A 283 8.18 30.18 5.60
C PHE A 283 9.12 29.88 6.78
N LEU A 284 9.37 28.61 7.10
CA LEU A 284 10.31 28.22 8.16
C LEU A 284 11.74 28.65 7.84
N ALA A 285 12.19 28.42 6.60
CA ALA A 285 13.53 28.80 6.17
C ALA A 285 13.77 30.31 6.23
N GLU A 286 12.78 31.13 5.87
CA GLU A 286 12.88 32.59 6.00
C GLU A 286 12.76 33.04 7.47
N SER A 287 11.81 32.48 8.22
CA SER A 287 11.59 32.80 9.64
C SER A 287 12.86 32.57 10.48
N TRP A 288 13.58 31.48 10.21
CA TRP A 288 14.78 31.13 11.00
C TRP A 288 16.02 31.94 10.65
N LYS A 289 16.02 32.71 9.54
CA LYS A 289 17.09 33.67 9.22
C LYS A 289 17.09 34.89 10.15
N HIS A 290 15.95 35.23 10.75
CA HIS A 290 15.86 36.36 11.66
C HIS A 290 16.75 36.18 12.89
N GLU A 291 17.34 37.28 13.36
CA GLU A 291 18.29 37.29 14.48
C GLU A 291 17.72 36.65 15.75
N THR A 292 16.47 36.98 16.10
CA THR A 292 15.75 36.40 17.26
C THR A 292 15.69 34.87 17.25
N ASN A 293 15.62 34.24 16.07
CA ASN A 293 15.64 32.79 15.93
C ASN A 293 17.05 32.22 15.91
N ARG A 294 18.00 32.94 15.29
CA ARG A 294 19.41 32.53 15.26
C ARG A 294 20.05 32.57 16.64
N GLU A 295 19.66 33.49 17.50
CA GLU A 295 20.11 33.55 18.90
C GLU A 295 19.83 32.25 19.67
N LYS A 296 18.69 31.60 19.40
CA LYS A 296 18.28 30.32 20.03
C LYS A 296 19.23 29.16 19.68
N LEU A 297 20.04 29.29 18.62
CA LEU A 297 21.01 28.25 18.21
C LEU A 297 22.17 28.14 19.21
N GLY A 298 22.55 29.25 19.86
CA GLY A 298 23.76 29.31 20.69
C GLY A 298 25.01 29.01 19.85
N ASN A 299 25.86 28.09 20.32
CA ASN A 299 27.09 27.69 19.62
C ASN A 299 26.88 26.60 18.55
N ARG A 300 25.62 26.22 18.27
CA ARG A 300 25.30 25.15 17.32
C ARG A 300 25.13 25.70 15.91
N THR A 301 25.34 24.81 14.94
CA THR A 301 25.12 25.08 13.52
C THR A 301 23.87 24.34 13.04
N LEU A 302 22.94 25.07 12.42
CA LEU A 302 21.69 24.52 11.89
C LEU A 302 21.74 24.52 10.35
N TYR A 303 21.52 23.38 9.73
CA TYR A 303 21.26 23.25 8.30
C TYR A 303 19.76 23.09 8.08
N ILE A 304 19.21 23.82 7.12
CA ILE A 304 17.80 23.66 6.70
C ILE A 304 17.74 23.56 5.19
N THR A 305 16.96 22.61 4.71
CA THR A 305 16.71 22.42 3.28
C THR A 305 15.44 23.15 2.85
N CYS A 306 15.45 23.80 1.69
CA CYS A 306 14.29 24.47 1.12
C CYS A 306 14.33 24.38 -0.41
N GLY A 307 13.41 23.63 -1.00
CA GLY A 307 13.51 23.21 -2.39
C GLY A 307 14.84 22.49 -2.65
N GLU A 308 15.50 22.81 -3.76
CA GLU A 308 16.82 22.23 -4.10
C GLU A 308 17.96 22.75 -3.23
N LYS A 309 17.75 23.86 -2.50
CA LYS A 309 18.79 24.59 -1.77
C LYS A 309 18.94 24.10 -0.34
N CYS A 310 20.13 24.33 0.22
CA CYS A 310 20.41 24.17 1.65
C CYS A 310 21.05 25.43 2.24
N LEU A 311 20.51 25.91 3.35
CA LEU A 311 21.04 27.02 4.13
C LEU A 311 21.74 26.49 5.37
N VAL A 312 22.85 27.11 5.74
CA VAL A 312 23.48 26.95 7.06
C VAL A 312 23.28 28.23 7.86
N LEU A 313 22.83 28.07 9.10
CA LEU A 313 22.54 29.12 10.06
C LEU A 313 23.42 28.92 11.29
N THR A 314 23.98 30.02 11.73
CA THR A 314 24.72 30.16 13.00
C THR A 314 24.07 31.31 13.76
N ARG A 315 24.48 31.52 15.02
CA ARG A 315 24.01 32.68 15.79
C ARG A 315 24.17 33.99 15.01
N ASP A 316 25.33 34.18 14.37
CA ASP A 316 25.71 35.50 13.86
C ASP A 316 25.39 35.70 12.37
N ARG A 317 25.26 34.62 11.59
CA ARG A 317 25.01 34.69 10.13
C ARG A 317 24.29 33.47 9.55
N TRP A 318 23.82 33.62 8.31
CA TRP A 318 23.38 32.51 7.47
C TRP A 318 24.04 32.57 6.08
N LYS A 319 24.19 31.43 5.40
CA LYS A 319 24.67 31.36 4.02
C LYS A 319 24.14 30.12 3.28
N LEU A 320 24.18 30.14 1.96
CA LEU A 320 23.90 28.98 1.12
C LEU A 320 25.05 27.96 1.18
N VAL A 321 24.73 26.67 1.12
CA VAL A 321 25.70 25.57 1.07
C VAL A 321 25.57 24.86 -0.27
N GLN A 322 26.37 25.30 -1.26
CA GLN A 322 26.35 24.75 -2.62
C GLN A 322 26.62 23.23 -2.64
N ALA A 323 27.48 22.73 -1.76
CA ALA A 323 27.77 21.30 -1.65
C ALA A 323 26.56 20.42 -1.26
N LEU A 324 25.47 21.02 -0.76
CA LEU A 324 24.22 20.36 -0.37
C LEU A 324 23.02 20.78 -1.23
N GLU A 325 23.27 21.48 -2.34
CA GLU A 325 22.26 21.68 -3.37
C GLU A 325 22.00 20.35 -4.09
N CYS A 326 20.73 19.95 -4.23
CA CYS A 326 20.38 18.64 -4.74
C CYS A 326 18.95 18.55 -5.30
N SER A 327 18.71 17.61 -6.21
CA SER A 327 17.41 17.36 -6.84
C SER A 327 16.61 16.23 -6.17
N HIS A 328 17.03 15.79 -4.97
CA HIS A 328 16.29 14.79 -4.21
C HIS A 328 14.88 15.27 -3.86
N GLU A 329 13.89 14.46 -4.24
CA GLU A 329 12.49 14.75 -3.92
C GLU A 329 12.15 14.43 -2.47
N GLU A 330 12.71 13.36 -1.91
CA GLU A 330 12.34 12.88 -0.57
C GLU A 330 13.43 13.14 0.47
N ALA A 331 12.99 13.46 1.69
CA ALA A 331 13.90 13.62 2.82
C ALA A 331 14.67 12.31 3.10
N ASP A 332 14.05 11.15 2.91
CA ASP A 332 14.64 9.83 3.22
C ASP A 332 15.99 9.61 2.52
N THR A 333 16.11 9.99 1.26
CA THR A 333 17.33 9.90 0.45
C THR A 333 18.24 11.10 0.68
N ARG A 334 17.67 12.31 0.72
CA ARG A 334 18.43 13.56 0.92
C ARG A 334 19.22 13.59 2.23
N MET A 335 18.70 12.98 3.28
CA MET A 335 19.38 12.87 4.58
C MET A 335 20.80 12.25 4.46
N PHE A 336 21.04 11.39 3.48
CA PHE A 336 22.35 10.73 3.31
C PHE A 336 23.38 11.62 2.62
N LEU A 337 22.99 12.60 1.80
CA LEU A 337 23.89 13.67 1.35
C LEU A 337 24.38 14.51 2.54
N HIS A 338 23.46 14.87 3.42
CA HIS A 338 23.77 15.59 4.65
C HIS A 338 24.68 14.76 5.57
N ALA A 339 24.47 13.45 5.65
CA ALA A 339 25.31 12.52 6.41
C ALA A 339 26.73 12.45 5.82
N LYS A 340 26.86 12.26 4.51
CA LYS A 340 28.15 12.28 3.82
C LYS A 340 28.90 13.61 4.03
N HIS A 341 28.19 14.73 3.97
CA HIS A 341 28.77 16.05 4.25
C HIS A 341 29.10 16.27 5.73
N ALA A 342 28.41 15.60 6.66
CA ALA A 342 28.75 15.66 8.09
C ALA A 342 29.95 14.78 8.44
N ALA A 343 30.11 13.66 7.74
CA ALA A 343 31.19 12.69 7.97
C ALA A 343 32.60 13.29 7.80
N THR A 344 32.74 14.39 7.06
CA THR A 344 34.03 15.09 6.90
C THR A 344 34.54 15.74 8.19
N HIS A 345 33.67 15.97 9.18
CA HIS A 345 34.01 16.67 10.42
C HIS A 345 33.57 15.95 11.69
N TYR A 346 32.63 15.01 11.59
CA TYR A 346 32.03 14.32 12.73
C TYR A 346 32.23 12.82 12.59
N LYS A 347 32.79 12.16 13.61
CA LYS A 347 32.93 10.69 13.64
C LYS A 347 31.59 9.96 13.83
N THR A 348 30.59 10.67 14.33
CA THR A 348 29.30 10.13 14.74
C THR A 348 28.15 10.94 14.15
N ILE A 349 27.24 10.25 13.48
CA ILE A 349 26.07 10.85 12.83
C ILE A 349 24.81 10.15 13.36
N ILE A 350 23.82 10.94 13.78
CA ILE A 350 22.55 10.47 14.30
C ILE A 350 21.43 10.84 13.32
N LEU A 351 20.84 9.83 12.69
CA LEU A 351 19.66 9.96 11.85
C LEU A 351 18.41 9.89 12.72
N VAL A 352 17.51 10.87 12.63
CA VAL A 352 16.26 10.91 13.37
C VAL A 352 15.12 10.70 12.38
N ALA A 353 14.72 9.44 12.21
CA ALA A 353 13.68 9.04 11.27
C ALA A 353 12.95 7.78 11.75
N ASP A 354 11.63 7.76 11.63
CA ASP A 354 10.81 6.57 11.93
C ASP A 354 10.52 5.72 10.69
N ASP A 355 10.82 6.20 9.49
CA ASP A 355 10.58 5.42 8.28
C ASP A 355 11.53 4.21 8.19
N THR A 356 10.99 3.10 7.73
CA THR A 356 11.78 1.89 7.43
C THR A 356 12.69 2.13 6.24
N ASP A 357 12.28 2.98 5.30
CA ASP A 357 13.05 3.26 4.08
C ASP A 357 14.43 3.88 4.46
N VAL A 358 14.48 4.79 5.45
CA VAL A 358 15.73 5.35 5.99
C VAL A 358 16.61 4.28 6.67
N LEU A 359 16.04 3.34 7.43
CA LEU A 359 16.81 2.24 8.01
C LEU A 359 17.48 1.40 6.90
N ILE A 360 16.72 1.04 5.86
CA ILE A 360 17.21 0.24 4.74
C ILE A 360 18.36 0.95 4.00
N ILE A 361 18.19 2.24 3.69
CA ILE A 361 19.23 3.03 3.02
C ILE A 361 20.46 3.18 3.94
N SER A 362 20.27 3.38 5.25
CA SER A 362 21.38 3.51 6.21
C SER A 362 22.23 2.25 6.30
N LEU A 363 21.61 1.06 6.28
CA LEU A 363 22.32 -0.21 6.28
C LEU A 363 23.15 -0.39 5.01
N HIS A 364 22.57 -0.04 3.86
CA HIS A 364 23.27 -0.08 2.57
C HIS A 364 24.48 0.86 2.52
N LEU A 365 24.33 2.10 3.01
CA LEU A 365 25.36 3.14 2.92
C LEU A 365 26.34 3.18 4.11
N SER A 366 26.11 2.36 5.13
CA SER A 366 26.90 2.34 6.38
C SER A 366 28.41 2.15 6.16
N ARG A 367 28.82 1.47 5.08
CA ARG A 367 30.24 1.26 4.74
C ARG A 367 30.81 2.32 3.80
N THR A 368 29.94 3.10 3.16
CA THR A 368 30.32 4.15 2.21
C THR A 368 30.49 5.50 2.90
N ILE A 369 29.72 5.76 3.96
CA ILE A 369 29.85 6.96 4.78
C ILE A 369 30.92 6.70 5.84
N ASP A 370 31.99 7.51 5.84
CA ASP A 370 33.12 7.39 6.77
C ASP A 370 32.79 7.94 8.17
N SER A 371 31.78 7.37 8.80
CA SER A 371 31.32 7.73 10.15
C SER A 371 30.46 6.63 10.75
N GLN A 372 30.40 6.59 12.08
CA GLN A 372 29.47 5.74 12.80
C GLN A 372 28.05 6.30 12.66
N LEU A 373 27.18 5.54 12.01
CA LEU A 373 25.78 5.88 11.84
C LEU A 373 24.93 5.28 12.96
N PHE A 374 24.15 6.15 13.60
CA PHE A 374 23.10 5.76 14.52
C PHE A 374 21.74 6.19 13.95
N ILE A 375 20.70 5.39 14.18
CA ILE A 375 19.33 5.79 13.86
C ILE A 375 18.48 5.83 15.13
N ARG A 376 17.94 7.01 15.44
CA ARG A 376 17.04 7.26 16.55
C ARG A 376 15.61 7.09 16.09
N ARG A 377 14.92 6.08 16.63
CA ARG A 377 13.55 5.69 16.26
C ARG A 377 12.64 5.58 17.47
N GLY A 378 11.34 5.71 17.26
CA GLY A 378 10.31 5.56 18.28
C GLY A 378 9.76 6.88 18.82
N THR A 379 8.76 6.77 19.69
CA THR A 379 8.04 7.93 20.24
C THR A 379 8.14 7.98 21.76
N LYS A 380 8.37 9.19 22.28
CA LYS A 380 8.37 9.52 23.72
C LYS A 380 9.26 8.56 24.54
N VAL A 381 8.62 7.63 25.26
CA VAL A 381 9.26 6.72 26.24
C VAL A 381 9.87 5.48 25.57
N ARG A 382 9.63 5.24 24.28
CA ARG A 382 10.16 4.09 23.52
C ARG A 382 11.16 4.51 22.45
N VAL A 383 11.90 5.58 22.70
CA VAL A 383 12.98 6.01 21.81
C VAL A 383 14.13 5.02 21.95
N ARG A 384 14.60 4.51 20.82
CA ARG A 384 15.71 3.58 20.73
C ARG A 384 16.75 4.16 19.79
N MET A 385 18.00 4.06 20.19
CA MET A 385 19.15 4.40 19.35
C MET A 385 19.70 3.10 18.80
N ILE A 386 19.71 2.93 17.48
CA ILE A 386 20.21 1.71 16.85
C ILE A 386 21.55 2.03 16.20
N ASP A 387 22.59 1.28 16.58
CA ASP A 387 23.90 1.31 15.94
C ASP A 387 23.79 0.57 14.59
N VAL A 388 23.83 1.34 13.50
CA VAL A 388 23.67 0.80 12.15
C VAL A 388 24.88 -0.04 11.75
N GLY A 389 26.08 0.30 12.25
CA GLY A 389 27.30 -0.46 11.99
C GLY A 389 27.25 -1.86 12.61
N LYS A 390 26.83 -1.96 13.89
CA LYS A 390 26.60 -3.26 14.55
C LYS A 390 25.53 -4.07 13.86
N LEU A 391 24.41 -3.44 13.50
CA LEU A 391 23.34 -4.13 12.80
C LEU A 391 23.79 -4.63 11.42
N ALA A 392 24.54 -3.82 10.67
CA ALA A 392 25.12 -4.22 9.39
C ALA A 392 26.13 -5.36 9.54
N ALA A 393 26.91 -5.40 10.63
CA ALA A 393 27.82 -6.48 10.93
C ALA A 393 27.08 -7.81 11.18
N VAL A 394 25.96 -7.79 11.91
CA VAL A 394 25.13 -8.98 12.16
C VAL A 394 24.43 -9.47 10.88
N LEU A 395 23.95 -8.55 10.04
CA LEU A 395 23.27 -8.90 8.80
C LEU A 395 24.23 -9.39 7.70
N GLY A 396 25.47 -8.90 7.70
CA GLY A 396 26.45 -9.15 6.65
C GLY A 396 26.33 -8.19 5.46
N SER A 397 27.47 -7.89 4.83
CA SER A 397 27.56 -6.93 3.72
C SER A 397 26.67 -7.30 2.53
N GLY A 398 26.64 -8.59 2.15
CA GLY A 398 25.82 -9.06 1.05
C GLY A 398 24.33 -8.77 1.26
N VAL A 399 23.82 -9.00 2.48
CA VAL A 399 22.43 -8.70 2.82
C VAL A 399 22.19 -7.20 2.75
N CYS A 400 23.04 -6.38 3.37
CA CYS A 400 22.92 -4.92 3.32
C CYS A 400 22.90 -4.37 1.87
N SER A 401 23.69 -4.94 0.96
CA SER A 401 23.72 -4.59 -0.46
C SER A 401 22.44 -4.99 -1.22
N ALA A 402 21.79 -6.08 -0.82
CA ALA A 402 20.54 -6.57 -1.39
C ALA A 402 19.29 -5.88 -0.83
N LEU A 403 19.37 -5.25 0.35
CA LEU A 403 18.21 -4.68 1.05
C LEU A 403 17.45 -3.61 0.24
N PRO A 404 18.08 -2.65 -0.47
CA PRO A 404 17.34 -1.68 -1.29
C PRO A 404 16.44 -2.37 -2.34
N GLY A 405 17.00 -3.32 -3.08
CA GLY A 405 16.28 -4.10 -4.09
C GLY A 405 15.17 -4.95 -3.49
N LEU A 406 15.48 -5.72 -2.45
CA LEU A 406 14.51 -6.59 -1.78
C LEU A 406 13.36 -5.80 -1.15
N HIS A 407 13.67 -4.68 -0.49
CA HIS A 407 12.66 -3.87 0.20
C HIS A 407 11.72 -3.19 -0.79
N ALA A 408 12.23 -2.65 -1.90
CA ALA A 408 11.42 -2.11 -2.98
C ALA A 408 10.53 -3.20 -3.59
N TRP A 409 11.12 -4.34 -3.97
CA TRP A 409 10.42 -5.42 -4.66
C TRP A 409 9.36 -6.11 -3.80
N SER A 410 9.61 -6.32 -2.51
CA SER A 410 8.63 -6.92 -1.59
C SER A 410 7.52 -5.94 -1.15
N GLY A 411 7.54 -4.71 -1.65
CA GLY A 411 6.52 -3.69 -1.50
C GLY A 411 6.98 -2.53 -0.63
N CYS A 412 6.86 -1.31 -1.15
CA CYS A 412 7.13 -0.08 -0.43
C CYS A 412 6.01 0.95 -0.69
N ASP A 413 6.33 2.24 -0.63
CA ASP A 413 5.33 3.29 -0.84
C ASP A 413 4.85 3.37 -2.30
N THR A 414 5.78 3.19 -3.23
CA THR A 414 5.60 3.33 -4.69
C THR A 414 5.50 1.99 -5.43
N VAL A 415 5.78 0.88 -4.73
CA VAL A 415 5.82 -0.47 -5.30
C VAL A 415 4.90 -1.38 -4.49
N SER A 416 4.14 -2.22 -5.18
CA SER A 416 3.12 -3.05 -4.53
C SER A 416 3.72 -4.18 -3.70
N ALA A 417 3.02 -4.60 -2.64
CA ALA A 417 3.33 -5.87 -2.00
C ALA A 417 2.76 -7.07 -2.79
N LEU A 418 3.37 -8.23 -2.66
CA LEU A 418 2.81 -9.47 -3.18
C LEU A 418 1.74 -10.02 -2.23
N ALA A 419 0.61 -10.46 -2.78
CA ALA A 419 -0.48 -11.02 -2.02
C ALA A 419 -0.02 -12.21 -1.18
N SER A 420 -0.38 -12.21 0.11
CA SER A 420 -0.06 -13.27 1.08
C SER A 420 1.44 -13.52 1.31
N GLN A 421 2.34 -12.67 0.81
CA GLN A 421 3.78 -12.81 1.05
C GLN A 421 4.29 -11.73 2.02
N GLY A 422 4.99 -12.17 3.06
CA GLY A 422 5.56 -11.30 4.10
C GLY A 422 7.03 -10.96 3.84
N LYS A 423 7.46 -9.74 4.19
CA LYS A 423 8.85 -9.27 4.03
C LYS A 423 9.89 -10.13 4.75
N ILE A 424 9.58 -10.64 5.95
CA ILE A 424 10.49 -11.50 6.72
C ILE A 424 10.73 -12.83 6.00
N LYS A 425 9.68 -13.41 5.39
CA LYS A 425 9.80 -14.63 4.58
C LYS A 425 10.70 -14.39 3.36
N ALA A 426 10.51 -13.24 2.69
CA ALA A 426 11.35 -12.84 1.57
C ALA A 426 12.83 -12.65 1.98
N LEU A 427 13.08 -11.97 3.11
CA LEU A 427 14.43 -11.78 3.65
C LEU A 427 15.13 -13.11 3.95
N LYS A 428 14.46 -14.03 4.66
CA LYS A 428 15.01 -15.36 4.97
C LYS A 428 15.37 -16.16 3.72
N LEU A 429 14.56 -16.03 2.66
CA LEU A 429 14.81 -16.71 1.39
C LEU A 429 16.04 -16.13 0.68
N VAL A 430 16.20 -14.80 0.70
CA VAL A 430 17.38 -14.12 0.16
C VAL A 430 18.65 -14.49 0.94
N GLN A 431 18.58 -14.54 2.27
CA GLN A 431 19.71 -14.89 3.12
C GLN A 431 20.19 -16.34 2.94
N ALA A 432 19.33 -17.23 2.45
CA ALA A 432 19.64 -18.65 2.28
C ALA A 432 20.10 -19.01 0.86
N ASN A 433 20.17 -18.05 -0.07
CA ASN A 433 20.46 -18.33 -1.47
C ASN A 433 21.24 -17.17 -2.12
N ASP A 434 22.51 -17.44 -2.44
CA ASP A 434 23.44 -16.44 -3.00
C ASP A 434 23.00 -15.90 -4.36
N LEU A 435 22.33 -16.70 -5.20
CA LEU A 435 21.80 -16.23 -6.48
C LEU A 435 20.71 -15.18 -6.26
N TYR A 436 19.84 -15.37 -5.27
CA TYR A 436 18.81 -14.39 -4.93
C TYR A 436 19.39 -13.16 -4.25
N LEU A 437 20.39 -13.35 -3.39
CA LEU A 437 21.16 -12.26 -2.78
C LEU A 437 21.80 -11.37 -3.84
N GLN A 438 22.45 -11.98 -4.84
CA GLN A 438 23.07 -11.27 -5.94
C GLN A 438 22.03 -10.55 -6.80
N ALA A 439 20.92 -11.22 -7.16
CA ALA A 439 19.86 -10.59 -7.96
C ALA A 439 19.27 -9.34 -7.30
N PHE A 440 19.06 -9.34 -5.97
CA PHE A 440 18.59 -8.15 -5.25
C PHE A 440 19.69 -7.10 -5.00
N THR A 441 20.96 -7.51 -5.02
CA THR A 441 22.09 -6.59 -5.05
C THR A 441 22.16 -5.83 -6.38
N ASP A 442 21.92 -6.54 -7.49
CA ASP A 442 21.93 -5.96 -8.83
C ASP A 442 20.65 -5.16 -9.13
N LEU A 443 19.53 -5.48 -8.50
CA LEU A 443 18.29 -4.71 -8.65
C LEU A 443 18.48 -3.27 -8.17
N GLY A 444 18.38 -2.33 -9.09
CA GLY A 444 18.58 -0.89 -8.93
C GLY A 444 20.01 -0.40 -9.22
N SER A 445 20.96 -1.29 -9.57
CA SER A 445 22.32 -0.85 -9.95
C SER A 445 22.29 -0.01 -11.24
N SER A 446 21.48 -0.43 -12.22
CA SER A 446 21.13 0.32 -13.43
C SER A 446 19.64 0.67 -13.49
N TRP A 447 19.28 1.62 -14.35
CA TRP A 447 17.87 1.98 -14.62
C TRP A 447 17.09 0.87 -15.35
N ASN A 448 17.79 0.04 -16.11
CA ASN A 448 17.25 -1.14 -16.79
C ASN A 448 17.39 -2.39 -15.92
N VAL A 449 16.51 -3.37 -16.12
CA VAL A 449 16.58 -4.68 -15.46
C VAL A 449 17.23 -5.68 -16.42
N PRO A 450 18.42 -6.21 -16.12
CA PRO A 450 19.02 -7.27 -16.92
C PRO A 450 18.17 -8.55 -16.93
N THR A 451 18.19 -9.28 -18.03
CA THR A 451 17.42 -10.53 -18.20
C THR A 451 17.74 -11.55 -17.11
N ASP A 452 19.02 -11.72 -16.76
CA ASP A 452 19.44 -12.71 -15.75
C ASP A 452 18.98 -12.32 -14.32
N VAL A 453 18.95 -11.03 -14.03
CA VAL A 453 18.38 -10.51 -12.77
C VAL A 453 16.89 -10.81 -12.72
N PHE A 454 16.17 -10.57 -13.83
CA PHE A 454 14.74 -10.91 -13.89
C PHE A 454 14.48 -12.41 -13.78
N ASN A 455 15.27 -13.26 -14.44
CA ASN A 455 15.16 -14.72 -14.35
C ASN A 455 15.36 -15.20 -12.91
N SER A 456 16.34 -14.63 -12.20
CA SER A 456 16.60 -14.93 -10.79
C SER A 456 15.46 -14.46 -9.88
N ILE A 457 14.90 -13.28 -10.14
CA ILE A 457 13.70 -12.76 -9.43
C ILE A 457 12.48 -13.64 -9.72
N GLN A 458 12.36 -14.19 -10.93
CA GLN A 458 11.28 -15.09 -11.29
C GLN A 458 11.37 -16.40 -10.51
N ALA A 459 12.56 -17.00 -10.43
CA ALA A 459 12.83 -18.17 -9.62
C ALA A 459 12.58 -17.90 -8.12
N PHE A 460 13.05 -16.76 -7.62
CA PHE A 460 12.78 -16.30 -6.25
C PHE A 460 11.29 -16.19 -5.96
N THR A 461 10.54 -15.57 -6.88
CA THR A 461 9.07 -15.44 -6.77
C THR A 461 8.41 -16.80 -6.71
N CYS A 462 8.88 -17.75 -7.51
CA CYS A 462 8.35 -19.10 -7.52
C CYS A 462 8.55 -19.80 -6.17
N GLN A 463 9.76 -19.77 -5.61
CA GLN A 463 10.04 -20.32 -4.28
C GLN A 463 9.30 -19.60 -3.15
N LEU A 464 9.04 -18.30 -3.33
CA LEU A 464 8.25 -17.52 -2.38
C LEU A 464 6.80 -18.02 -2.32
N TYR A 465 6.18 -18.37 -3.44
CA TYR A 465 4.80 -18.88 -3.47
C TYR A 465 4.69 -20.38 -3.21
N ALA A 466 5.64 -21.18 -3.69
CA ALA A 466 5.69 -22.62 -3.50
C ALA A 466 7.06 -23.03 -2.95
N ARG A 467 7.11 -23.29 -1.64
CA ARG A 467 8.36 -23.64 -0.95
C ARG A 467 8.97 -24.91 -1.56
N ASN A 468 10.30 -24.90 -1.75
CA ASN A 468 11.08 -26.00 -2.32
C ASN A 468 10.70 -26.39 -3.76
N THR A 469 9.99 -25.53 -4.50
CA THR A 469 9.73 -25.78 -5.91
C THR A 469 11.00 -25.73 -6.74
N LYS A 470 11.11 -26.63 -7.73
CA LYS A 470 12.13 -26.57 -8.78
C LYS A 470 11.69 -25.74 -9.99
N ILE A 471 10.41 -25.33 -10.02
CA ILE A 471 9.87 -24.49 -11.09
C ILE A 471 10.42 -23.08 -10.90
N VAL A 472 11.15 -22.59 -11.91
CA VAL A 472 11.70 -21.23 -11.94
C VAL A 472 10.82 -20.26 -12.74
N GLY A 473 9.91 -20.79 -13.55
CA GLY A 473 9.01 -20.04 -14.42
C GLY A 473 7.73 -19.56 -13.71
N ALA A 474 7.43 -18.27 -13.71
CA ALA A 474 6.23 -17.73 -13.05
C ALA A 474 4.94 -18.28 -13.66
N ASN A 475 4.83 -18.29 -14.99
CA ASN A 475 3.68 -18.85 -15.70
C ASN A 475 3.56 -20.37 -15.49
N SER A 476 4.70 -21.09 -15.56
CA SER A 476 4.75 -22.53 -15.30
C SER A 476 4.29 -22.86 -13.88
N LEU A 477 4.70 -22.07 -12.89
CA LEU A 477 4.27 -22.26 -11.50
C LEU A 477 2.77 -21.98 -11.33
N ARG A 478 2.24 -20.94 -12.01
CA ARG A 478 0.80 -20.65 -11.98
C ARG A 478 -0.02 -21.83 -12.47
N TYR A 479 0.37 -22.42 -13.60
CA TYR A 479 -0.28 -23.63 -14.13
C TYR A 479 -0.17 -24.80 -13.15
N HIS A 480 1.04 -25.09 -12.65
CA HIS A 480 1.25 -26.18 -11.69
C HIS A 480 0.41 -26.01 -10.41
N MET A 481 0.39 -24.81 -9.81
CA MET A 481 -0.42 -24.53 -8.62
C MET A 481 -1.92 -24.67 -8.90
N PHE A 482 -2.37 -24.24 -10.07
CA PHE A 482 -3.77 -24.37 -10.48
C PHE A 482 -4.17 -25.85 -10.60
N CYS A 483 -3.34 -26.68 -11.25
CA CYS A 483 -3.57 -28.12 -11.35
C CYS A 483 -3.51 -28.82 -9.99
N ALA A 484 -2.51 -28.52 -9.17
CA ALA A 484 -2.35 -29.10 -7.83
C ALA A 484 -3.54 -28.78 -6.91
N LYS A 485 -4.25 -27.66 -7.14
CA LYS A 485 -5.46 -27.27 -6.41
C LYS A 485 -6.75 -27.65 -7.14
N LYS A 486 -6.70 -28.46 -8.20
CA LYS A 486 -7.87 -28.89 -9.00
C LYS A 486 -8.71 -27.70 -9.49
N GLY A 487 -8.07 -26.57 -9.78
CA GLY A 487 -8.73 -25.31 -10.15
C GLY A 487 -9.44 -24.56 -9.01
N GLN A 488 -9.41 -25.08 -7.77
CA GLN A 488 -9.95 -24.42 -6.58
C GLN A 488 -8.92 -23.46 -5.96
N ILE A 489 -8.47 -22.49 -6.76
CA ILE A 489 -7.52 -21.47 -6.33
C ILE A 489 -8.01 -20.10 -6.77
N GLU A 490 -7.91 -19.12 -5.86
CA GLU A 490 -8.22 -17.74 -6.20
C GLU A 490 -7.04 -17.08 -6.91
N SER A 491 -7.32 -16.15 -7.83
CA SER A 491 -6.28 -15.43 -8.58
C SER A 491 -5.23 -14.75 -7.69
N GLY A 492 -5.65 -14.22 -6.53
CA GLY A 492 -4.74 -13.57 -5.58
C GLY A 492 -3.80 -14.54 -4.84
N GLN A 493 -4.07 -15.84 -4.86
CA GLN A 493 -3.22 -16.88 -4.27
C GLN A 493 -2.14 -17.36 -5.23
N LEU A 494 -2.32 -17.12 -6.54
CA LEU A 494 -1.31 -17.39 -7.54
C LEU A 494 -0.23 -16.29 -7.52
N PRO A 495 1.03 -16.60 -7.88
CA PRO A 495 2.02 -15.56 -8.16
C PRO A 495 1.55 -14.71 -9.35
N PRO A 496 2.03 -13.46 -9.51
CA PRO A 496 1.80 -12.70 -10.74
C PRO A 496 2.23 -13.51 -11.97
N CYS A 497 1.54 -13.35 -13.11
CA CYS A 497 2.07 -13.87 -14.37
C CYS A 497 3.39 -13.15 -14.71
N GLU A 498 4.18 -13.76 -15.58
CA GLU A 498 5.50 -13.25 -15.96
C GLU A 498 5.47 -11.78 -16.40
N ASP A 499 4.52 -11.40 -17.25
CA ASP A 499 4.37 -10.02 -17.72
C ASP A 499 4.07 -9.03 -16.58
N SER A 500 3.11 -9.36 -15.71
CA SER A 500 2.84 -8.53 -14.52
C SER A 500 4.00 -8.51 -13.52
N LEU A 501 4.75 -9.60 -13.42
CA LEU A 501 5.95 -9.69 -12.58
C LEU A 501 7.09 -8.83 -13.14
N MET A 502 7.25 -8.77 -14.47
CA MET A 502 8.21 -7.90 -15.13
C MET A 502 7.89 -6.44 -14.84
N GLN A 503 6.65 -6.01 -15.06
CA GLN A 503 6.23 -4.64 -14.74
C GLN A 503 6.42 -4.29 -13.26
N HIS A 504 6.19 -5.25 -12.37
CA HIS A 504 6.48 -5.11 -10.94
C HIS A 504 7.96 -4.95 -10.64
N THR A 505 8.80 -5.75 -11.30
CA THR A 505 10.26 -5.72 -11.14
C THR A 505 10.85 -4.42 -11.68
N LEU A 506 10.35 -3.89 -12.81
CA LEU A 506 10.75 -2.60 -13.35
C LEU A 506 10.51 -1.46 -12.35
N ARG A 507 9.34 -1.43 -11.69
CA ARG A 507 9.04 -0.42 -10.66
C ARG A 507 9.93 -0.57 -9.44
N ALA A 508 10.16 -1.81 -9.01
CA ALA A 508 11.06 -2.10 -7.89
C ALA A 508 12.50 -1.66 -8.18
N ASN A 509 12.97 -1.93 -9.39
CA ASN A 509 14.29 -1.51 -9.89
C ASN A 509 14.44 0.00 -9.84
N TYR A 510 13.45 0.73 -10.36
CA TYR A 510 13.44 2.18 -10.38
C TYR A 510 13.52 2.78 -8.97
N GLN A 511 12.71 2.29 -8.03
CA GLN A 511 12.76 2.78 -6.64
C GLN A 511 14.09 2.42 -5.95
N ALA A 512 14.61 1.21 -6.17
CA ALA A 512 15.91 0.82 -5.62
C ALA A 512 17.06 1.64 -6.23
N ALA A 513 16.98 1.99 -7.52
CA ALA A 513 17.94 2.82 -8.21
C ALA A 513 18.03 4.24 -7.64
N ILE A 514 16.88 4.83 -7.25
CA ILE A 514 16.84 6.10 -6.52
C ILE A 514 17.55 5.97 -5.17
N TRP A 515 17.21 4.95 -4.38
CA TRP A 515 17.82 4.75 -3.06
C TRP A 515 19.32 4.49 -3.10
N ARG A 516 19.82 3.75 -4.09
CA ARG A 516 21.26 3.50 -4.29
C ARG A 516 22.05 4.76 -4.64
N ARG A 517 21.39 5.79 -5.19
CA ARG A 517 21.98 7.08 -5.58
C ARG A 517 21.82 8.17 -4.52
N SER A 518 21.48 7.81 -3.27
CA SER A 518 21.28 8.78 -2.17
C SER A 518 22.52 9.60 -1.77
N LEU A 519 23.68 9.33 -2.38
CA LEU A 519 24.93 10.08 -2.17
C LEU A 519 25.31 10.98 -3.37
N GLU A 520 24.46 11.05 -4.39
CA GLU A 520 24.61 11.91 -5.57
C GLU A 520 23.74 13.16 -5.41
N ASN A 521 24.28 14.36 -5.63
CA ASN A 521 23.50 15.59 -5.47
C ASN A 521 22.40 15.72 -6.54
N LEU A 522 22.74 15.43 -7.78
CA LEU A 522 21.88 15.60 -8.95
C LEU A 522 21.82 14.28 -9.71
N PRO A 523 21.16 13.24 -9.17
CA PRO A 523 21.04 11.97 -9.88
C PRO A 523 20.28 12.17 -11.20
N ASP A 524 20.79 11.61 -12.29
CA ASP A 524 20.10 11.58 -13.58
C ASP A 524 19.01 10.52 -13.54
N VAL A 525 17.81 10.94 -13.12
CA VAL A 525 16.65 10.09 -12.91
C VAL A 525 15.75 10.12 -14.16
N PRO A 526 15.59 9.01 -14.90
CA PRO A 526 14.74 8.98 -16.08
C PRO A 526 13.26 9.11 -15.72
N ALA A 527 12.45 9.58 -16.67
CA ALA A 527 11.02 9.70 -16.49
C ALA A 527 10.38 8.32 -16.17
N PRO A 528 9.51 8.19 -15.15
CA PRO A 528 8.93 6.90 -14.77
C PRO A 528 8.15 6.19 -15.90
N SER A 529 7.60 6.95 -16.83
CA SER A 529 6.87 6.46 -18.01
C SER A 529 7.77 5.91 -19.12
N ALA A 530 9.09 6.16 -19.06
CA ALA A 530 10.08 5.70 -20.05
C ALA A 530 10.49 4.23 -19.85
N GLY A 531 9.52 3.35 -19.65
CA GLY A 531 9.75 1.90 -19.54
C GLY A 531 9.99 1.38 -18.12
N HIS A 532 9.75 2.18 -17.07
CA HIS A 532 9.99 1.77 -15.68
C HIS A 532 8.76 1.21 -14.96
N GLY A 533 7.71 0.82 -15.70
CA GLY A 533 6.51 0.18 -15.14
C GLY A 533 5.41 1.15 -14.71
N TRP A 534 5.51 2.41 -15.13
CA TRP A 534 4.43 3.40 -15.15
C TRP A 534 4.12 3.84 -16.58
N GLU A 535 2.95 4.45 -16.76
CA GLU A 535 2.49 5.03 -18.02
C GLU A 535 1.67 6.29 -17.70
N LEU A 536 1.55 7.20 -18.65
CA LEU A 536 0.68 8.38 -18.52
C LEU A 536 -0.75 7.99 -18.95
N ASP A 537 -1.75 8.54 -18.27
CA ASP A 537 -3.13 8.51 -18.75
C ASP A 537 -3.43 9.68 -19.69
N ASP A 538 -4.65 9.71 -20.24
CA ASP A 538 -5.09 10.73 -21.19
C ASP A 538 -5.06 12.15 -20.58
N GLY A 539 -5.05 12.27 -19.25
CA GLY A 539 -4.92 13.52 -18.50
C GLY A 539 -3.49 13.83 -18.07
N ASN A 540 -2.49 13.21 -18.71
CA ASN A 540 -1.07 13.34 -18.38
C ASN A 540 -0.71 12.98 -16.93
N SER A 541 -1.57 12.20 -16.26
CA SER A 541 -1.34 11.76 -14.88
C SER A 541 -0.67 10.39 -14.87
N LEU A 542 0.34 10.24 -14.01
CA LEU A 542 1.09 8.99 -13.91
C LEU A 542 0.23 7.88 -13.28
N LYS A 543 0.10 6.76 -13.98
CA LYS A 543 -0.57 5.54 -13.50
C LYS A 543 0.35 4.32 -13.60
N ILE A 544 0.02 3.29 -12.81
CA ILE A 544 0.76 2.03 -12.81
C ILE A 544 0.44 1.23 -14.09
N ARG A 545 1.49 0.82 -14.81
CA ARG A 545 1.38 -0.17 -15.88
C ARG A 545 1.42 -1.56 -15.27
N TRP A 546 0.27 -2.22 -15.19
CA TRP A 546 0.16 -3.51 -14.49
C TRP A 546 0.65 -4.72 -15.30
N MET A 547 0.64 -4.61 -16.62
CA MET A 547 0.93 -5.66 -17.59
C MET A 547 1.16 -4.98 -18.95
N ALA A 548 2.06 -5.50 -19.78
CA ALA A 548 2.25 -5.02 -21.15
C ALA A 548 1.28 -5.71 -22.13
N GLY A 549 0.96 -6.98 -21.89
CA GLY A 549 0.10 -7.81 -22.72
C GLY A 549 -1.39 -7.71 -22.36
N LEU A 550 -2.16 -8.60 -22.99
CA LEU A 550 -3.59 -8.69 -22.79
C LEU A 550 -3.94 -9.31 -21.42
N PRO A 551 -5.04 -8.87 -20.79
CA PRO A 551 -5.46 -9.40 -19.48
C PRO A 551 -5.96 -10.84 -19.52
N ALA A 552 -6.31 -11.37 -20.70
CA ALA A 552 -6.67 -12.75 -20.97
C ALA A 552 -6.41 -13.04 -22.46
N PRO A 553 -6.39 -14.31 -22.91
CA PRO A 553 -6.27 -14.64 -24.32
C PRO A 553 -7.38 -13.98 -25.16
N ASP A 554 -7.08 -13.60 -26.41
CA ASP A 554 -8.04 -12.93 -27.32
C ASP A 554 -9.36 -13.70 -27.45
N VAL A 555 -9.30 -15.03 -27.55
CA VAL A 555 -10.49 -15.90 -27.65
C VAL A 555 -11.40 -15.81 -26.41
N VAL A 556 -10.81 -15.57 -25.23
CA VAL A 556 -11.56 -15.36 -23.99
C VAL A 556 -12.15 -13.96 -23.93
N LEU A 557 -11.41 -12.95 -24.39
CA LEU A 557 -11.84 -11.55 -24.41
C LEU A 557 -12.98 -11.30 -25.41
N ASN A 558 -12.80 -11.70 -26.66
CA ASN A 558 -13.72 -11.39 -27.75
C ASN A 558 -15.13 -11.97 -27.58
N LEU A 559 -15.25 -13.06 -26.81
CA LEU A 559 -16.45 -13.87 -26.76
C LEU A 559 -16.77 -14.30 -25.33
N ILE A 560 -16.82 -13.38 -24.37
CA ILE A 560 -17.18 -13.70 -22.97
C ILE A 560 -18.54 -14.42 -22.89
N SER A 561 -19.50 -14.00 -23.72
CA SER A 561 -20.86 -14.54 -23.77
C SER A 561 -21.58 -14.10 -25.06
N CYS A 562 -22.37 -14.97 -25.69
CA CYS A 562 -23.34 -14.50 -26.68
C CYS A 562 -24.55 -13.81 -26.00
N THR A 563 -25.16 -12.85 -26.69
CA THR A 563 -26.35 -12.11 -26.20
C THR A 563 -27.68 -12.71 -26.66
N CYS A 564 -27.63 -13.87 -27.35
CA CYS A 564 -28.80 -14.61 -27.80
C CYS A 564 -29.79 -14.82 -26.65
N ARG A 565 -31.09 -14.65 -26.91
CA ARG A 565 -32.15 -14.75 -25.88
C ARG A 565 -33.11 -15.91 -26.09
N ARG A 566 -33.23 -16.43 -27.32
CA ARG A 566 -34.22 -17.46 -27.69
C ARG A 566 -33.56 -18.70 -28.27
N THR A 567 -32.79 -18.54 -29.34
CA THR A 567 -32.02 -19.63 -29.97
C THR A 567 -30.64 -19.13 -30.40
N CYS A 568 -29.65 -20.02 -30.39
CA CYS A 568 -28.32 -19.74 -30.95
C CYS A 568 -28.28 -20.32 -32.37
N ARG A 569 -28.29 -19.46 -33.38
CA ARG A 569 -28.23 -19.85 -34.80
C ARG A 569 -26.87 -19.46 -35.40
N PRO A 570 -26.39 -20.19 -36.43
CA PRO A 570 -25.15 -19.84 -37.12
C PRO A 570 -25.10 -18.41 -37.67
N SER A 571 -26.25 -17.83 -38.04
CA SER A 571 -26.32 -16.46 -38.58
C SER A 571 -26.15 -15.36 -37.51
N ASP A 572 -26.59 -15.61 -36.27
CA ASP A 572 -26.81 -14.54 -35.28
C ASP A 572 -26.02 -14.75 -33.97
N CYS A 573 -25.51 -15.96 -33.74
CA CYS A 573 -24.78 -16.27 -32.51
C CYS A 573 -23.29 -15.98 -32.69
N SER A 574 -22.78 -15.00 -31.95
CA SER A 574 -21.35 -14.68 -31.97
C SER A 574 -20.46 -15.87 -31.58
N CYS A 575 -20.91 -16.80 -30.74
CA CYS A 575 -20.14 -18.01 -30.42
C CYS A 575 -20.05 -18.93 -31.64
N ILE A 576 -21.18 -19.24 -32.31
CA ILE A 576 -21.20 -20.13 -33.48
C ILE A 576 -20.44 -19.52 -34.67
N LEU A 577 -20.61 -18.22 -34.93
CA LEU A 577 -19.91 -17.51 -36.01
C LEU A 577 -18.39 -17.58 -35.89
N ASN A 578 -17.87 -17.75 -34.67
CA ASN A 578 -16.44 -17.88 -34.40
C ASN A 578 -16.02 -19.34 -34.18
N GLY A 579 -16.87 -20.32 -34.51
CA GLY A 579 -16.59 -21.74 -34.35
C GLY A 579 -16.50 -22.22 -32.90
N LEU A 580 -17.07 -21.48 -31.94
CA LEU A 580 -16.97 -21.78 -30.50
C LEU A 580 -18.29 -22.30 -29.93
N LYS A 581 -18.16 -23.15 -28.91
CA LYS A 581 -19.30 -23.57 -28.07
C LYS A 581 -19.78 -22.43 -27.17
N CYS A 582 -21.10 -22.38 -26.97
CA CYS A 582 -21.71 -21.48 -25.99
C CYS A 582 -21.35 -21.94 -24.57
N THR A 583 -21.14 -20.99 -23.68
CA THR A 583 -20.76 -21.23 -22.28
C THR A 583 -21.91 -20.87 -21.35
N VAL A 584 -21.89 -21.33 -20.09
CA VAL A 584 -22.92 -20.95 -19.10
C VAL A 584 -22.96 -19.45 -18.78
N VAL A 585 -21.95 -18.68 -19.22
CA VAL A 585 -21.90 -17.22 -19.13
C VAL A 585 -22.78 -16.57 -20.22
N CYS A 586 -23.17 -17.32 -21.26
CA CYS A 586 -24.05 -16.87 -22.32
C CYS A 586 -25.46 -16.57 -21.80
N LYS A 587 -26.13 -15.58 -22.41
CA LYS A 587 -27.43 -15.11 -21.93
C LYS A 587 -28.54 -16.16 -22.06
N LEU A 588 -28.49 -16.99 -23.11
CA LEU A 588 -29.37 -18.14 -23.29
C LEU A 588 -28.76 -19.35 -22.58
N GLN A 589 -29.44 -19.87 -21.56
CA GLN A 589 -29.07 -21.10 -20.87
C GLN A 589 -29.61 -22.32 -21.62
N GLY A 590 -28.85 -23.43 -21.65
CA GLY A 590 -29.29 -24.69 -22.27
C GLY A 590 -29.42 -24.65 -23.80
N CYS A 591 -28.59 -23.86 -24.49
CA CYS A 591 -28.65 -23.81 -25.95
C CYS A 591 -27.99 -25.06 -26.59
N SER A 592 -28.43 -25.44 -27.78
CA SER A 592 -27.92 -26.60 -28.51
C SER A 592 -26.43 -26.53 -28.88
N ASN A 593 -25.83 -25.34 -28.82
CA ASN A 593 -24.40 -25.12 -29.05
C ASN A 593 -23.57 -25.14 -27.75
N MET A 594 -24.16 -25.48 -26.59
CA MET A 594 -23.40 -25.77 -25.37
C MET A 594 -22.76 -27.15 -25.45
N VAL A 595 -21.69 -27.36 -24.69
CA VAL A 595 -21.13 -28.71 -24.48
C VAL A 595 -22.17 -29.51 -23.68
N GLN A 596 -22.53 -30.69 -24.16
CA GLN A 596 -23.36 -31.62 -23.39
C GLN A 596 -22.47 -32.24 -22.32
N ASP A 597 -22.86 -32.13 -21.05
CA ASP A 597 -22.15 -32.80 -19.96
C ASP A 597 -22.39 -34.31 -20.10
N ASP A 598 -21.48 -35.01 -20.78
CA ASP A 598 -21.42 -36.47 -20.66
C ASP A 598 -20.95 -36.77 -19.23
N ALA A 599 -21.87 -37.32 -18.46
CA ALA A 599 -21.73 -37.59 -17.04
C ALA A 599 -20.41 -38.33 -16.73
N ILE A 600 -19.68 -37.78 -15.76
CA ILE A 600 -18.77 -38.58 -14.93
C ILE A 600 -19.66 -39.59 -14.20
N VAL A 601 -19.85 -40.77 -14.77
CA VAL A 601 -20.44 -41.91 -14.08
C VAL A 601 -19.42 -42.30 -13.01
N ALA A 602 -19.76 -42.01 -11.75
CA ALA A 602 -19.11 -42.64 -10.62
C ALA A 602 -19.30 -44.16 -10.80
N GLN A 603 -18.21 -44.89 -11.05
CA GLN A 603 -18.19 -46.31 -10.80
C GLN A 603 -18.21 -46.47 -9.28
N ASP A 604 -19.41 -46.63 -8.72
CA ASP A 604 -19.57 -47.19 -7.39
C ASP A 604 -19.03 -48.62 -7.44
N ALA A 605 -17.94 -48.85 -6.74
CA ALA A 605 -17.41 -50.16 -6.47
C ALA A 605 -18.44 -50.92 -5.62
N ASN A 606 -19.04 -51.96 -6.20
CA ASN A 606 -19.62 -53.04 -5.43
C ASN A 606 -18.46 -53.80 -4.76
N ASP A 607 -18.10 -53.39 -3.54
CA ASP A 607 -17.44 -54.30 -2.61
C ASP A 607 -18.53 -55.02 -1.81
N SER A 608 -18.53 -56.34 -1.96
CA SER A 608 -19.39 -57.26 -1.23
C SER A 608 -18.89 -57.37 0.22
N ASP A 609 -19.71 -56.97 1.18
CA ASP A 609 -19.56 -57.43 2.56
C ASP A 609 -20.29 -58.77 2.68
N GLY A 610 -19.50 -59.84 2.73
CA GLY A 610 -19.94 -61.13 3.21
C GLY A 610 -19.84 -61.16 4.74
N ASP A 611 -20.99 -61.08 5.40
CA ASP A 611 -21.13 -61.51 6.80
C ASP A 611 -21.27 -63.03 6.81
N SER A 612 -20.32 -63.71 7.45
CA SER A 612 -20.43 -65.09 7.90
C SER A 612 -20.72 -65.08 9.41
N ASP A 613 -21.92 -65.51 9.77
CA ASP A 613 -22.28 -65.99 11.11
C ASP A 613 -21.70 -67.42 11.30
N ASP A 614 -20.74 -67.55 12.22
CA ASP A 614 -20.58 -68.61 13.25
C ASP A 614 -19.15 -68.64 13.83
#